data_AF-A0A7J7JD85-F1
#
_entry.id   AF-A0A7J7JD85-F1
#
_cell.length_a   1.000
_cell.length_b   1.000
_cell.length_c   1.000
_cell.angle_alpha   90.00
_cell.angle_beta   90.00
_cell.angle_gamma   90.00
#
_symmetry.space_group_name_H-M   'P 1'
#
loop_
_entity.id
_entity.type
_entity.pdbx_description
1 polymer ?
#
loop_
_entity_poly.entity_id
_entity_poly.type
_entity_poly.pdbx_seq_one_letter_code
_entity_poly.pdbx_strand_id
1 'polypeptide(L)'
;MDANTLKDTLKTYEDQLRQVNQALEASGNNSDELLELKDNLVEVIALTNDSLQSLSETRTQSQPIRSKDGDEDDEYAAFQAALADDVTHSSDLAAATAADNEEVETVLSSNLDDLIGTCIRAPHSQSWGEYQYCNAAIIGFIADTEQVRVMFCQPTHISMKICPHYMRGQCRFGDEECKLSHGHLVDIDDLQEFIEADCSELSVGDTCLAKFSEDELWYRATLVDTHGEEFLEVMFNDYGEATHAVEKCDVIPTNSQSDSSSSDEESIPGNDGTTTENVDELPNYLWKPSDSEKLADWESHTRGVGSKLMALMGYKPGEGLGKDSQGRVEPVPILKLPPGKSLDRIMELKRRTGNKDMFDVLKKKEKHKLKAASGSRAKSADLFTYLNKSLGHGRKVDMTSYRKQTTPGKSAPSVISKHQLSKKSDKSINIQVMKTEEELSRVEKEIISIKQRLEINVSRRDAGGVKHLTEKLTKAERYLETLTKSYRELHRHKGQREGRKKLSIF
;
A
#
# COMPACT_ATOMS: atom_id res chain seq x y z
N MET A 1 -16.10 -40.29 1.42
CA MET A 1 -15.92 -41.74 1.17
C MET A 1 -15.92 -42.43 2.52
N ASP A 2 -16.76 -43.44 2.74
CA ASP A 2 -16.83 -44.13 4.03
C ASP A 2 -15.58 -45.01 4.25
N ALA A 3 -15.01 -45.03 5.46
CA ALA A 3 -13.81 -45.84 5.77
C ALA A 3 -13.96 -47.34 5.44
N ASN A 4 -15.19 -47.87 5.41
CA ASN A 4 -15.46 -49.24 4.99
C ASN A 4 -15.35 -49.41 3.46
N THR A 5 -15.83 -48.43 2.69
CA THR A 5 -15.71 -48.45 1.22
C THR A 5 -14.25 -48.40 0.77
N LEU A 6 -13.41 -47.60 1.44
CA LEU A 6 -11.97 -47.54 1.17
C LEU A 6 -11.23 -48.85 1.47
N LYS A 7 -11.64 -49.57 2.53
CA LYS A 7 -11.08 -50.89 2.85
C LYS A 7 -11.48 -51.95 1.82
N ASP A 8 -12.68 -51.87 1.29
CA ASP A 8 -13.14 -52.79 0.24
C ASP A 8 -12.43 -52.51 -1.08
N THR A 9 -12.23 -51.24 -1.46
CA THR A 9 -11.42 -50.88 -2.65
C THR A 9 -9.97 -51.30 -2.50
N LEU A 10 -9.39 -51.18 -1.30
CA LEU A 10 -8.02 -51.61 -1.03
C LEU A 10 -7.83 -53.10 -1.26
N LYS A 11 -8.76 -53.95 -0.76
CA LYS A 11 -8.74 -55.39 -1.04
C LYS A 11 -8.82 -55.69 -2.54
N THR A 12 -9.61 -54.93 -3.29
CA THR A 12 -9.69 -55.12 -4.74
C THR A 12 -8.37 -54.79 -5.45
N TYR A 13 -7.65 -53.75 -5.02
CA TYR A 13 -6.33 -53.42 -5.55
C TYR A 13 -5.27 -54.46 -5.19
N GLU A 14 -5.29 -55.00 -3.95
CA GLU A 14 -4.42 -56.09 -3.53
C GLU A 14 -4.65 -57.37 -4.35
N ASP A 15 -5.91 -57.71 -4.63
CA ASP A 15 -6.26 -58.86 -5.46
C ASP A 15 -5.80 -58.67 -6.92
N GLN A 16 -5.91 -57.45 -7.46
CA GLN A 16 -5.40 -57.11 -8.80
C GLN A 16 -3.87 -57.21 -8.84
N LEU A 17 -3.17 -56.71 -7.83
CA LEU A 17 -1.72 -56.82 -7.72
C LEU A 17 -1.28 -58.30 -7.66
N ARG A 18 -2.03 -59.16 -6.96
CA ARG A 18 -1.75 -60.60 -6.94
C ARG A 18 -1.89 -61.24 -8.32
N GLN A 19 -2.91 -60.86 -9.08
CA GLN A 19 -3.14 -61.36 -10.45
C GLN A 19 -2.03 -60.89 -11.41
N VAL A 20 -1.60 -59.64 -11.30
CA VAL A 20 -0.49 -59.07 -12.11
C VAL A 20 0.83 -59.78 -11.79
N ASN A 21 1.13 -60.02 -10.52
CA ASN A 21 2.33 -60.78 -10.12
C ASN A 21 2.30 -62.22 -10.65
N GLN A 22 1.15 -62.89 -10.61
CA GLN A 22 0.99 -64.23 -11.17
C GLN A 22 1.16 -64.25 -12.70
N ALA A 23 0.70 -63.20 -13.39
CA ALA A 23 0.90 -63.04 -14.84
C ALA A 23 2.37 -62.76 -15.20
N LEU A 24 3.08 -61.98 -14.39
CA LEU A 24 4.52 -61.73 -14.54
C LEU A 24 5.36 -63.01 -14.35
N GLU A 25 5.00 -63.85 -13.38
CA GLU A 25 5.64 -65.15 -13.16
C GLU A 25 5.42 -66.13 -14.32
N ALA A 26 4.22 -66.10 -14.93
CA ALA A 26 3.87 -66.98 -16.06
C ALA A 26 4.43 -66.48 -17.40
N SER A 27 4.55 -65.17 -17.60
CA SER A 27 5.00 -64.54 -18.84
C SER A 27 6.51 -64.29 -18.90
N GLY A 28 7.24 -64.54 -17.81
CA GLY A 28 8.70 -64.46 -17.75
C GLY A 28 9.25 -63.07 -18.05
N ASN A 29 9.07 -62.12 -17.12
CA ASN A 29 9.68 -60.77 -17.03
C ASN A 29 9.78 -59.89 -18.30
N ASN A 30 9.23 -60.30 -19.45
CA ASN A 30 9.39 -59.63 -20.74
C ASN A 30 8.19 -58.73 -21.09
N SER A 31 7.47 -58.23 -20.09
CA SER A 31 6.32 -57.35 -20.26
C SER A 31 6.52 -56.09 -19.43
N ASP A 32 7.09 -55.06 -20.06
CA ASP A 32 7.31 -53.74 -19.45
C ASP A 32 5.96 -53.13 -19.00
N GLU A 33 4.88 -53.39 -19.74
CA GLU A 33 3.52 -52.94 -19.42
C GLU A 33 2.98 -53.53 -18.10
N LEU A 34 3.28 -54.81 -17.80
CA LEU A 34 2.85 -55.44 -16.54
C LEU A 34 3.72 -54.99 -15.35
N LEU A 35 4.97 -54.60 -15.59
CA LEU A 35 5.83 -53.99 -14.56
C LEU A 35 5.34 -52.58 -14.22
N GLU A 36 5.03 -51.76 -15.22
CA GLU A 36 4.45 -50.43 -15.03
C GLU A 36 3.09 -50.51 -14.32
N LEU A 37 2.22 -51.45 -14.69
CA LEU A 37 0.95 -51.66 -14.00
C LEU A 37 1.14 -52.10 -12.55
N LYS A 38 2.14 -52.93 -12.26
CA LYS A 38 2.47 -53.35 -10.90
C LYS A 38 2.92 -52.16 -10.05
N ASP A 39 3.79 -51.32 -10.56
CA ASP A 39 4.30 -50.15 -9.83
C ASP A 39 3.19 -49.14 -9.54
N ASN A 40 2.32 -48.88 -10.55
CA ASN A 40 1.13 -48.04 -10.37
C ASN A 40 0.16 -48.60 -9.32
N LEU A 41 -0.06 -49.91 -9.28
CA LEU A 41 -0.94 -50.54 -8.26
C LEU A 41 -0.35 -50.43 -6.86
N VAL A 42 0.98 -50.57 -6.71
CA VAL A 42 1.66 -50.40 -5.41
C VAL A 42 1.51 -48.97 -4.89
N GLU A 43 1.67 -47.97 -5.76
CA GLU A 43 1.50 -46.56 -5.40
C GLU A 43 0.06 -46.24 -4.96
N VAL A 44 -0.95 -46.72 -5.72
CA VAL A 44 -2.36 -46.50 -5.37
C VAL A 44 -2.73 -47.15 -4.02
N ILE A 45 -2.19 -48.34 -3.72
CA ILE A 45 -2.39 -49.01 -2.43
C ILE A 45 -1.75 -48.23 -1.27
N ALA A 46 -0.59 -47.59 -1.50
CA ALA A 46 0.05 -46.74 -0.51
C ALA A 46 -0.81 -45.49 -0.21
N LEU A 47 -1.24 -44.77 -1.25
CA LEU A 47 -2.06 -43.56 -1.11
C LEU A 47 -3.43 -43.85 -0.46
N THR A 48 -4.04 -45.00 -0.74
CA THR A 48 -5.30 -45.41 -0.09
C THR A 48 -5.12 -45.85 1.36
N ASN A 49 -3.97 -46.43 1.73
CA ASN A 49 -3.65 -46.73 3.13
C ASN A 49 -3.44 -45.46 3.96
N ASP A 50 -2.73 -44.46 3.42
CA ASP A 50 -2.52 -43.17 4.10
C ASP A 50 -3.84 -42.41 4.29
N SER A 51 -4.72 -42.48 3.28
CA SER A 51 -6.09 -41.94 3.38
C SER A 51 -6.94 -42.66 4.45
N LEU A 52 -6.68 -43.95 4.73
CA LEU A 52 -7.35 -44.69 5.80
C LEU A 52 -6.78 -44.37 7.18
N GLN A 53 -5.48 -44.11 7.28
CA GLN A 53 -4.83 -43.73 8.54
C GLN A 53 -5.32 -42.37 9.03
N SER A 54 -5.36 -41.36 8.15
CA SER A 54 -5.91 -40.03 8.45
C SER A 54 -7.38 -40.06 8.90
N LEU A 55 -8.20 -40.92 8.29
CA LEU A 55 -9.60 -41.14 8.72
C LEU A 55 -9.73 -41.88 10.06
N SER A 56 -8.69 -42.60 10.51
CA SER A 56 -8.67 -43.31 11.79
C SER A 56 -8.16 -42.42 12.94
N GLU A 57 -7.25 -41.50 12.65
CA GLU A 57 -6.73 -40.50 13.58
C GLU A 57 -7.81 -39.47 13.95
N THR A 58 -8.61 -39.03 12.97
CA THR A 58 -9.78 -38.15 13.20
C THR A 58 -10.87 -38.82 14.05
N ARG A 59 -10.93 -40.16 14.09
CA ARG A 59 -11.93 -40.92 14.88
C ARG A 59 -11.49 -41.21 16.32
N THR A 60 -10.20 -41.15 16.63
CA THR A 60 -9.68 -41.44 17.98
C THR A 60 -9.72 -40.24 18.94
N GLN A 61 -10.04 -39.04 18.44
CA GLN A 61 -10.24 -37.84 19.27
C GLN A 61 -11.69 -37.61 19.74
N SER A 62 -12.62 -38.51 19.43
CA SER A 62 -14.02 -38.41 19.90
C SER A 62 -14.38 -39.60 20.82
N GLN A 63 -14.12 -39.44 22.12
CA GLN A 63 -14.81 -40.20 23.17
C GLN A 63 -15.97 -39.37 23.77
N PRO A 64 -17.06 -40.02 24.21
CA PRO A 64 -18.30 -39.34 24.58
C PRO A 64 -18.27 -38.84 26.02
N ILE A 65 -18.65 -37.58 26.22
CA ILE A 65 -18.84 -36.98 27.55
C ILE A 65 -20.07 -37.61 28.21
N ARG A 66 -19.85 -38.23 29.37
CA ARG A 66 -20.88 -38.51 30.38
C ARG A 66 -20.74 -37.45 31.48
N SER A 67 -21.80 -36.68 31.62
CA SER A 67 -22.07 -35.59 32.57
C SER A 67 -21.39 -35.64 33.96
N LYS A 68 -20.74 -34.53 34.33
CA LYS A 68 -20.81 -33.91 35.67
C LYS A 68 -20.24 -32.48 35.69
N ASP A 69 -20.87 -31.65 36.51
CA ASP A 69 -20.77 -30.18 36.63
C ASP A 69 -19.37 -29.61 36.96
N GLY A 70 -19.09 -28.42 36.42
CA GLY A 70 -18.26 -27.37 37.04
C GLY A 70 -16.83 -27.22 36.53
N ASP A 71 -16.60 -26.19 35.70
CA ASP A 71 -15.43 -25.29 35.59
C ASP A 71 -15.13 -24.94 34.12
N GLU A 72 -15.78 -23.88 33.62
CA GLU A 72 -15.64 -23.36 32.24
C GLU A 72 -14.37 -22.52 32.02
N ASP A 73 -13.57 -22.27 33.06
CA ASP A 73 -12.40 -21.38 32.97
C ASP A 73 -11.09 -22.10 32.60
N ASP A 74 -10.98 -23.42 32.81
CA ASP A 74 -9.73 -24.17 32.55
C ASP A 74 -9.54 -24.54 31.07
N GLU A 75 -10.63 -24.77 30.32
CA GLU A 75 -10.56 -25.11 28.90
C GLU A 75 -10.28 -23.87 28.03
N TYR A 76 -10.85 -22.71 28.40
CA TYR A 76 -10.55 -21.43 27.77
C TYR A 76 -9.11 -20.98 28.09
N ALA A 77 -8.60 -21.25 29.30
CA ALA A 77 -7.21 -21.00 29.66
C ALA A 77 -6.22 -21.89 28.89
N ALA A 78 -6.56 -23.17 28.68
CA ALA A 78 -5.74 -24.08 27.87
C ALA A 78 -5.72 -23.68 26.38
N PHE A 79 -6.84 -23.19 25.86
CA PHE A 79 -6.95 -22.68 24.49
C PHE A 79 -6.17 -21.37 24.28
N GLN A 80 -6.24 -20.44 25.25
CA GLN A 80 -5.42 -19.22 25.22
C GLN A 80 -3.92 -19.52 25.40
N ALA A 81 -3.55 -20.55 26.17
CA ALA A 81 -2.16 -20.98 26.30
C ALA A 81 -1.62 -21.59 25.00
N ALA A 82 -2.43 -22.37 24.27
CA ALA A 82 -2.03 -22.94 22.98
C ALA A 82 -1.85 -21.87 21.89
N LEU A 83 -2.67 -20.81 21.88
CA LEU A 83 -2.49 -19.67 20.99
C LEU A 83 -1.29 -18.78 21.37
N ALA A 84 -0.89 -18.76 22.65
CA ALA A 84 0.29 -18.03 23.10
C ALA A 84 1.61 -18.74 22.72
N ASP A 85 1.62 -20.07 22.67
CA ASP A 85 2.80 -20.84 22.25
C ASP A 85 3.07 -20.71 20.74
N ASP A 86 2.06 -20.49 19.90
CA ASP A 86 2.22 -20.33 18.45
C ASP A 86 2.61 -18.90 18.01
N VAL A 87 2.60 -17.93 18.93
CA VAL A 87 2.99 -16.52 18.68
C VAL A 87 4.41 -16.19 19.16
N THR A 88 5.15 -17.16 19.73
CA THR A 88 6.50 -16.92 20.28
C THR A 88 7.69 -17.48 19.48
N HIS A 89 7.48 -17.94 18.24
CA HIS A 89 8.57 -18.33 17.34
C HIS A 89 8.67 -17.47 16.06
N SER A 90 8.72 -16.13 16.21
CA SER A 90 9.16 -15.22 15.13
C SER A 90 10.43 -14.43 15.44
N SER A 91 11.15 -14.78 16.51
CA SER A 91 12.46 -14.20 16.80
C SER A 91 13.47 -15.25 17.23
N ASP A 92 14.00 -16.02 16.27
CA ASP A 92 15.38 -16.52 16.28
C ASP A 92 15.64 -17.39 15.04
N LEU A 93 15.98 -16.74 13.90
CA LEU A 93 16.76 -17.42 12.86
C LEU A 93 17.76 -16.46 12.21
N ALA A 94 18.67 -15.97 13.04
CA ALA A 94 19.90 -15.31 12.62
C ALA A 94 21.11 -16.14 13.06
N ALA A 95 21.23 -17.39 12.58
CA ALA A 95 22.51 -18.09 12.37
C ALA A 95 22.31 -19.54 11.91
N ALA A 96 22.22 -19.77 10.60
CA ALA A 96 22.67 -21.03 10.01
C ALA A 96 23.13 -20.78 8.57
N THR A 97 24.26 -21.38 8.26
CA THR A 97 25.10 -21.19 7.09
C THR A 97 24.64 -22.02 5.90
N ALA A 98 24.56 -21.38 4.73
CA ALA A 98 25.02 -21.88 3.42
C ALA A 98 24.93 -23.40 3.16
N ALA A 99 23.73 -23.90 2.89
CA ALA A 99 23.41 -24.98 1.98
C ALA A 99 21.88 -24.94 1.78
N ASP A 100 21.38 -25.37 0.62
CA ASP A 100 19.96 -25.57 0.30
C ASP A 100 19.16 -24.31 -0.08
N ASN A 101 19.41 -23.84 -1.31
CA ASN A 101 18.73 -22.70 -1.94
C ASN A 101 17.67 -23.12 -2.99
N GLU A 102 17.35 -24.42 -3.11
CA GLU A 102 16.33 -24.92 -4.06
C GLU A 102 15.03 -25.37 -3.39
N GLU A 103 15.05 -25.77 -2.11
CA GLU A 103 13.84 -26.23 -1.39
C GLU A 103 13.07 -25.08 -0.70
N VAL A 104 13.65 -23.89 -0.58
CA VAL A 104 13.00 -22.74 0.07
C VAL A 104 12.12 -21.93 -0.88
N GLU A 105 12.42 -21.90 -2.18
CA GLU A 105 11.55 -21.23 -3.17
C GLU A 105 10.26 -22.01 -3.42
N THR A 106 10.30 -23.34 -3.40
CA THR A 106 9.13 -24.20 -3.67
C THR A 106 8.12 -24.20 -2.53
N VAL A 107 8.56 -23.94 -1.28
CA VAL A 107 7.68 -23.84 -0.11
C VAL A 107 7.06 -22.43 0.01
N LEU A 108 7.73 -21.38 -0.47
CA LEU A 108 7.15 -20.04 -0.49
C LEU A 108 6.13 -19.88 -1.62
N SER A 109 6.40 -20.40 -2.82
CA SER A 109 5.46 -20.32 -3.96
C SER A 109 4.15 -21.07 -3.72
N SER A 110 4.20 -22.21 -3.03
CA SER A 110 3.01 -22.99 -2.69
C SER A 110 2.06 -22.26 -1.72
N ASN A 111 2.59 -21.51 -0.74
CA ASN A 111 1.77 -20.68 0.16
C ASN A 111 1.16 -19.45 -0.54
N LEU A 112 1.77 -18.97 -1.63
CA LEU A 112 1.28 -17.83 -2.41
C LEU A 112 0.11 -18.23 -3.32
N ASP A 113 0.16 -19.42 -3.93
CA ASP A 113 -0.93 -19.92 -4.78
C ASP A 113 -2.23 -20.13 -4.00
N ASP A 114 -2.15 -20.49 -2.71
CA ASP A 114 -3.31 -20.62 -1.81
C ASP A 114 -4.02 -19.29 -1.56
N LEU A 115 -3.34 -18.16 -1.77
CA LEU A 115 -3.88 -16.83 -1.55
C LEU A 115 -4.61 -16.29 -2.81
N ILE A 116 -4.48 -16.97 -3.96
CA ILE A 116 -5.22 -16.64 -5.18
C ILE A 116 -6.70 -16.89 -4.96
N GLY A 117 -7.52 -15.89 -5.27
CA GLY A 117 -8.96 -15.89 -5.03
C GLY A 117 -9.38 -15.29 -3.69
N THR A 118 -8.42 -14.92 -2.82
CA THR A 118 -8.74 -14.21 -1.58
C THR A 118 -9.29 -12.81 -1.91
N CYS A 119 -10.42 -12.49 -1.30
CA CYS A 119 -11.03 -11.17 -1.37
C CYS A 119 -10.34 -10.24 -0.36
N ILE A 120 -9.91 -9.07 -0.82
CA ILE A 120 -9.19 -8.04 -0.06
C ILE A 120 -9.69 -6.65 -0.46
N ARG A 121 -9.16 -5.60 0.16
CA ARG A 121 -9.24 -4.22 -0.34
C ARG A 121 -7.90 -3.76 -0.85
N ALA A 122 -7.92 -3.13 -2.02
CA ALA A 122 -6.72 -2.64 -2.69
C ALA A 122 -6.85 -1.15 -3.04
N PRO A 123 -5.76 -0.36 -2.93
CA PRO A 123 -5.74 1.01 -3.39
C PRO A 123 -5.90 1.07 -4.91
N HIS A 124 -6.75 1.97 -5.35
CA HIS A 124 -6.93 2.32 -6.75
C HIS A 124 -6.73 3.82 -6.93
N SER A 125 -5.88 4.19 -7.87
CA SER A 125 -5.63 5.58 -8.25
C SER A 125 -6.07 5.80 -9.69
N GLN A 126 -7.11 6.61 -9.89
CA GLN A 126 -7.45 7.10 -11.23
C GLN A 126 -6.63 8.36 -11.53
N SER A 127 -6.33 8.61 -12.81
CA SER A 127 -5.53 9.77 -13.25
C SER A 127 -6.09 11.14 -12.86
N TRP A 128 -7.37 11.20 -12.49
CA TRP A 128 -8.08 12.40 -12.02
C TRP A 128 -8.69 12.24 -10.61
N GLY A 129 -8.48 11.09 -9.96
CA GLY A 129 -9.07 10.77 -8.65
C GLY A 129 -8.07 10.81 -7.51
N GLU A 130 -8.57 10.87 -6.28
CA GLU A 130 -7.78 10.57 -5.09
C GLU A 130 -7.59 9.04 -4.96
N TYR A 131 -6.61 8.61 -4.16
CA TYR A 131 -6.44 7.19 -3.83
C TYR A 131 -7.68 6.69 -3.09
N GLN A 132 -8.34 5.67 -3.63
CA GLN A 132 -9.51 5.04 -3.01
C GLN A 132 -9.27 3.55 -2.83
N TYR A 133 -9.58 3.01 -1.66
CA TYR A 133 -9.56 1.57 -1.43
C TYR A 133 -10.85 0.95 -1.95
N CYS A 134 -10.72 -0.01 -2.85
CA CYS A 134 -11.84 -0.74 -3.46
C CYS A 134 -11.71 -2.23 -3.15
N ASN A 135 -12.83 -2.94 -3.03
CA ASN A 135 -12.79 -4.39 -2.88
C ASN A 135 -12.24 -5.02 -4.16
N ALA A 136 -11.34 -5.98 -3.97
CA ALA A 136 -10.66 -6.66 -5.05
C ALA A 136 -10.38 -8.12 -4.66
N ALA A 137 -10.11 -8.96 -5.64
CA ALA A 137 -9.67 -10.34 -5.44
C ALA A 137 -8.27 -10.53 -6.03
N ILE A 138 -7.43 -11.28 -5.34
CA ILE A 138 -6.08 -11.60 -5.82
C ILE A 138 -6.17 -12.61 -6.97
N ILE A 139 -5.57 -12.29 -8.11
CA ILE A 139 -5.56 -13.15 -9.32
C ILE A 139 -4.18 -13.72 -9.66
N GLY A 140 -3.12 -13.23 -9.01
CA GLY A 140 -1.78 -13.77 -9.19
C GLY A 140 -0.71 -12.97 -8.46
N PHE A 141 0.50 -13.52 -8.46
CA PHE A 141 1.65 -12.96 -7.76
C PHE A 141 2.79 -12.68 -8.74
N ILE A 142 3.54 -11.62 -8.47
CA ILE A 142 4.77 -11.30 -9.20
C ILE A 142 5.95 -11.54 -8.25
N ALA A 143 6.57 -12.71 -8.39
CA ALA A 143 7.67 -13.17 -7.53
C ALA A 143 8.87 -12.20 -7.52
N ASP A 144 9.12 -11.51 -8.62
CA ASP A 144 10.27 -10.60 -8.75
C ASP A 144 10.13 -9.29 -7.95
N THR A 145 8.91 -8.89 -7.58
CA THR A 145 8.64 -7.54 -7.05
C THR A 145 7.83 -7.49 -5.75
N GLU A 146 7.55 -8.62 -5.10
CA GLU A 146 6.69 -8.70 -3.89
C GLU A 146 5.30 -8.04 -4.10
N GLN A 147 4.84 -7.99 -5.35
CA GLN A 147 3.56 -7.38 -5.72
C GLN A 147 2.51 -8.43 -6.02
N VAL A 148 1.27 -8.10 -5.65
CA VAL A 148 0.10 -8.88 -5.99
C VAL A 148 -0.62 -8.24 -7.16
N ARG A 149 -1.19 -9.09 -8.01
CA ARG A 149 -2.07 -8.68 -9.08
C ARG A 149 -3.52 -8.89 -8.61
N VAL A 150 -4.30 -7.83 -8.63
CA VAL A 150 -5.68 -7.82 -8.11
C VAL A 150 -6.68 -7.46 -9.21
N MET A 151 -7.87 -8.04 -9.16
CA MET A 151 -9.03 -7.63 -9.96
C MET A 151 -10.05 -6.93 -9.06
N PHE A 152 -10.53 -5.75 -9.45
CA PHE A 152 -11.55 -5.05 -8.67
C PHE A 152 -12.92 -5.73 -8.81
N CYS A 153 -13.60 -5.96 -7.70
CA CYS A 153 -14.93 -6.56 -7.66
C CYS A 153 -16.00 -5.62 -8.23
N GLN A 154 -15.80 -4.31 -8.09
CA GLN A 154 -16.71 -3.27 -8.57
C GLN A 154 -16.08 -2.41 -9.66
N PRO A 155 -16.02 -2.88 -10.91
CA PRO A 155 -15.55 -2.07 -12.01
C PRO A 155 -16.57 -0.96 -12.34
N THR A 156 -16.17 0.30 -12.19
CA THR A 156 -16.99 1.46 -12.59
C THR A 156 -16.70 1.91 -14.03
N HIS A 157 -15.61 1.42 -14.62
CA HIS A 157 -15.20 1.75 -15.99
C HIS A 157 -14.78 0.49 -16.74
N ILE A 158 -14.92 0.50 -18.07
CA ILE A 158 -14.56 -0.65 -18.92
C ILE A 158 -13.08 -1.05 -18.79
N SER A 159 -12.21 -0.09 -18.51
CA SER A 159 -10.77 -0.33 -18.27
C SER A 159 -10.49 -1.02 -16.93
N MET A 160 -11.46 -1.08 -16.01
CA MET A 160 -11.34 -1.84 -14.75
C MET A 160 -11.86 -3.27 -14.90
N LYS A 161 -12.69 -3.56 -15.91
CA LYS A 161 -13.20 -4.92 -16.14
C LYS A 161 -12.04 -5.84 -16.52
N ILE A 162 -11.93 -6.97 -15.84
CA ILE A 162 -10.93 -7.98 -16.14
C ILE A 162 -11.13 -8.53 -17.56
N CYS A 163 -10.04 -8.68 -18.30
CA CYS A 163 -10.06 -9.21 -19.66
C CYS A 163 -10.34 -10.72 -19.65
N PRO A 164 -11.43 -11.22 -20.25
CA PRO A 164 -11.72 -12.65 -20.28
C PRO A 164 -10.66 -13.46 -21.04
N HIS A 165 -10.01 -12.86 -22.04
CA HIS A 165 -8.93 -13.51 -22.78
C HIS A 165 -7.65 -13.59 -21.95
N TYR A 166 -7.38 -12.60 -21.09
CA TYR A 166 -6.25 -12.63 -20.17
C TYR A 166 -6.42 -13.74 -19.14
N MET A 167 -7.61 -13.85 -18.54
CA MET A 167 -7.94 -14.93 -17.59
C MET A 167 -7.79 -16.34 -18.20
N ARG A 168 -7.88 -16.47 -19.53
CA ARG A 168 -7.68 -17.73 -20.27
C ARG A 168 -6.26 -17.89 -20.82
N GLY A 169 -5.34 -16.94 -20.58
CA GLY A 169 -3.99 -16.94 -21.13
C GLY A 169 -3.92 -16.73 -22.65
N GLN A 170 -4.96 -16.17 -23.27
CA GLN A 170 -5.10 -16.00 -24.73
C GLN A 170 -5.02 -14.54 -25.18
N CYS A 171 -4.79 -13.59 -24.27
CA CYS A 171 -4.67 -12.18 -24.63
C CYS A 171 -3.36 -11.92 -25.37
N ARG A 172 -3.44 -11.19 -26.49
CA ARG A 172 -2.27 -10.83 -27.32
C ARG A 172 -1.73 -9.43 -27.03
N PHE A 173 -2.47 -8.63 -26.29
CA PHE A 173 -2.13 -7.25 -25.96
C PHE A 173 -1.33 -7.22 -24.66
N GLY A 174 -0.46 -6.23 -24.47
CA GLY A 174 0.18 -5.99 -23.18
C GLY A 174 -0.80 -5.39 -22.17
N ASP A 175 -0.41 -5.33 -20.90
CA ASP A 175 -1.24 -4.83 -19.78
C ASP A 175 -1.78 -3.42 -20.02
N GLU A 176 -1.00 -2.54 -20.67
CA GLU A 176 -1.37 -1.15 -20.97
C GLU A 176 -2.07 -0.95 -22.32
N GLU A 177 -2.01 -1.96 -23.21
CA GLU A 177 -2.55 -1.87 -24.58
C GLU A 177 -3.93 -2.54 -24.71
N CYS A 178 -4.28 -3.39 -23.75
CA CYS A 178 -5.57 -4.05 -23.73
C CYS A 178 -6.67 -3.07 -23.32
N LYS A 179 -7.81 -3.10 -24.02
CA LYS A 179 -8.97 -2.26 -23.68
C LYS A 179 -9.56 -2.60 -22.30
N LEU A 180 -9.38 -3.85 -21.87
CA LEU A 180 -9.84 -4.40 -20.62
C LEU A 180 -8.64 -4.59 -19.68
N SER A 181 -8.87 -4.55 -18.37
CA SER A 181 -7.83 -4.72 -17.36
C SER A 181 -7.21 -6.11 -17.41
N HIS A 182 -5.89 -6.20 -17.22
CA HIS A 182 -5.20 -7.45 -16.86
C HIS A 182 -5.01 -7.59 -15.34
N GLY A 183 -5.68 -6.75 -14.55
CA GLY A 183 -5.45 -6.62 -13.11
C GLY A 183 -4.50 -5.47 -12.79
N HIS A 184 -4.60 -4.98 -11.56
CA HIS A 184 -3.76 -3.91 -11.03
C HIS A 184 -2.65 -4.49 -10.15
N LEU A 185 -1.45 -3.92 -10.21
CA LEU A 185 -0.32 -4.33 -9.37
C LEU A 185 -0.30 -3.49 -8.11
N VAL A 186 -0.29 -4.16 -6.96
CA VAL A 186 -0.39 -3.55 -5.64
C VAL A 186 0.64 -4.22 -4.73
N ASP A 187 1.31 -3.41 -3.89
CA ASP A 187 2.24 -3.92 -2.89
C ASP A 187 1.47 -4.63 -1.76
N ILE A 188 2.00 -5.74 -1.25
CA ILE A 188 1.33 -6.54 -0.20
C ILE A 188 1.03 -5.68 1.05
N ASP A 189 1.93 -4.76 1.39
CA ASP A 189 1.80 -3.85 2.53
C ASP A 189 0.61 -2.88 2.43
N ASP A 190 0.12 -2.63 1.21
CA ASP A 190 -0.99 -1.71 0.97
C ASP A 190 -2.35 -2.43 0.92
N LEU A 191 -2.38 -3.76 1.09
CA LEU A 191 -3.64 -4.51 1.12
C LEU A 191 -4.37 -4.32 2.45
N GLN A 192 -5.70 -4.25 2.39
CA GLN A 192 -6.59 -4.14 3.54
C GLN A 192 -7.60 -5.29 3.58
N GLU A 193 -8.26 -5.47 4.72
CA GLU A 193 -9.31 -6.47 4.89
C GLU A 193 -10.50 -6.17 3.95
N PHE A 194 -11.14 -7.23 3.47
CA PHE A 194 -12.35 -7.13 2.65
C PHE A 194 -13.51 -6.63 3.49
N ILE A 195 -14.33 -5.77 2.88
CA ILE A 195 -15.48 -5.18 3.55
C ILE A 195 -16.74 -5.62 2.82
N GLU A 196 -17.61 -6.32 3.52
CA GLU A 196 -18.93 -6.69 3.02
C GLU A 196 -19.87 -5.47 3.03
N ALA A 197 -20.68 -5.37 1.98
CA ALA A 197 -21.64 -4.29 1.85
C ALA A 197 -22.93 -4.62 2.61
N ASP A 198 -23.14 -3.99 3.75
CA ASP A 198 -24.34 -4.16 4.55
C ASP A 198 -25.54 -3.44 3.94
N CYS A 199 -26.34 -4.18 3.16
CA CYS A 199 -27.57 -3.66 2.55
C CYS A 199 -28.76 -3.61 3.52
N SER A 200 -28.55 -3.87 4.82
CA SER A 200 -29.61 -3.93 5.83
C SER A 200 -30.12 -2.55 6.25
N GLU A 201 -29.32 -1.49 6.08
CA GLU A 201 -29.67 -0.12 6.44
C GLU A 201 -30.24 0.70 5.28
N LEU A 202 -30.35 0.10 4.08
CA LEU A 202 -30.73 0.82 2.88
C LEU A 202 -32.25 1.09 2.86
N SER A 203 -32.63 2.36 2.74
CA SER A 203 -34.02 2.81 2.71
C SER A 203 -34.39 3.41 1.36
N VAL A 204 -35.67 3.32 0.99
CA VAL A 204 -36.17 3.89 -0.27
C VAL A 204 -35.82 5.39 -0.34
N GLY A 205 -35.15 5.79 -1.43
CA GLY A 205 -34.61 7.12 -1.65
C GLY A 205 -33.11 7.26 -1.39
N ASP A 206 -32.45 6.26 -0.79
CA ASP A 206 -31.01 6.29 -0.56
C ASP A 206 -30.21 6.11 -1.85
N THR A 207 -29.05 6.74 -1.91
CA THR A 207 -28.11 6.57 -3.02
C THR A 207 -27.24 5.33 -2.81
N CYS A 208 -27.08 4.53 -3.85
CA CYS A 208 -26.28 3.32 -3.85
C CYS A 208 -25.47 3.20 -5.14
N LEU A 209 -24.48 2.31 -5.13
CA LEU A 209 -23.85 1.79 -6.34
C LEU A 209 -24.57 0.50 -6.69
N ALA A 210 -25.03 0.37 -7.94
CA ALA A 210 -25.69 -0.84 -8.42
C ALA A 210 -25.03 -1.31 -9.70
N LYS A 211 -24.96 -2.62 -9.89
CA LYS A 211 -24.45 -3.23 -11.12
C LYS A 211 -25.53 -3.22 -12.20
N PHE A 212 -25.18 -2.73 -13.38
CA PHE A 212 -26.06 -2.78 -14.55
C PHE A 212 -25.89 -4.12 -15.27
N SER A 213 -27.02 -4.76 -15.63
CA SER A 213 -27.01 -6.14 -16.13
C SER A 213 -26.46 -6.30 -17.54
N GLU A 214 -26.52 -5.27 -18.39
CA GLU A 214 -26.10 -5.36 -19.79
C GLU A 214 -24.57 -5.27 -19.97
N ASP A 215 -23.91 -4.44 -19.15
CA ASP A 215 -22.48 -4.17 -19.27
C ASP A 215 -21.68 -4.57 -18.03
N GLU A 216 -22.33 -5.08 -16.98
CA GLU A 216 -21.74 -5.50 -15.69
C GLU A 216 -20.84 -4.43 -15.05
N LEU A 217 -21.12 -3.15 -15.31
CA LEU A 217 -20.47 -2.02 -14.67
C LEU A 217 -21.30 -1.50 -13.52
N TRP A 218 -20.62 -0.91 -12.54
CA TRP A 218 -21.25 -0.32 -11.36
C TRP A 218 -21.50 1.17 -11.56
N TYR A 219 -22.77 1.56 -11.44
CA TYR A 219 -23.24 2.93 -11.64
C TYR A 219 -23.93 3.45 -10.39
N ARG A 220 -23.98 4.78 -10.27
CA ARG A 220 -24.75 5.44 -9.20
C ARG A 220 -26.23 5.29 -9.48
N ALA A 221 -26.96 4.81 -8.48
CA ALA A 221 -28.38 4.62 -8.53
C ALA A 221 -29.05 5.13 -7.25
N THR A 222 -30.35 5.35 -7.33
CA THR A 222 -31.20 5.69 -6.19
C THR A 222 -32.16 4.53 -5.97
N LEU A 223 -32.27 4.05 -4.73
CA LEU A 223 -33.21 2.98 -4.38
C LEU A 223 -34.65 3.50 -4.50
N VAL A 224 -35.49 2.83 -5.28
CA VAL A 224 -36.88 3.23 -5.55
C VAL A 224 -37.87 2.35 -4.80
N ASP A 225 -37.61 1.04 -4.77
CA ASP A 225 -38.43 0.11 -4.00
C ASP A 225 -37.60 -1.10 -3.54
N THR A 226 -38.03 -1.72 -2.46
CA THR A 226 -37.49 -2.98 -1.94
C THR A 226 -38.52 -4.07 -2.23
N HIS A 227 -38.43 -4.68 -3.41
CA HIS A 227 -39.32 -5.78 -3.79
C HIS A 227 -38.85 -7.10 -3.17
N GLY A 228 -39.14 -7.31 -1.88
CA GLY A 228 -38.82 -8.54 -1.15
C GLY A 228 -37.38 -8.62 -0.65
N GLU A 229 -36.92 -9.80 -0.23
CA GLU A 229 -35.60 -9.95 0.41
C GLU A 229 -34.42 -10.07 -0.59
N GLU A 230 -34.70 -10.40 -1.85
CA GLU A 230 -33.68 -10.80 -2.83
C GLU A 230 -33.42 -9.75 -3.93
N PHE A 231 -34.44 -8.96 -4.31
CA PHE A 231 -34.37 -7.98 -5.38
C PHE A 231 -34.73 -6.57 -4.91
N LEU A 232 -33.95 -5.59 -5.37
CA LEU A 232 -34.13 -4.17 -5.13
C LEU A 232 -34.42 -3.46 -6.45
N GLU A 233 -35.36 -2.53 -6.44
CA GLU A 233 -35.64 -1.70 -7.60
C GLU A 233 -34.87 -0.40 -7.48
N VAL A 234 -33.96 -0.15 -8.42
CA VAL A 234 -33.09 1.02 -8.43
C VAL A 234 -33.27 1.83 -9.71
N MET A 235 -33.10 3.15 -9.61
CA MET A 235 -33.08 4.06 -10.74
C MET A 235 -31.66 4.56 -10.95
N PHE A 236 -31.07 4.28 -12.12
CA PHE A 236 -29.71 4.70 -12.45
C PHE A 236 -29.67 6.19 -12.78
N ASN A 237 -28.85 6.95 -12.06
CA ASN A 237 -28.80 8.41 -12.19
C ASN A 237 -28.32 8.87 -13.58
N ASP A 238 -27.52 8.04 -14.26
CA ASP A 238 -26.91 8.35 -15.55
C ASP A 238 -27.76 7.91 -16.77
N TYR A 239 -28.71 6.96 -16.59
CA TYR A 239 -29.47 6.33 -17.67
C TYR A 239 -30.96 6.76 -17.74
N GLY A 240 -31.33 7.79 -17.00
CA GLY A 240 -32.68 8.36 -17.01
C GLY A 240 -33.61 7.76 -15.95
N GLU A 241 -34.92 8.00 -16.11
CA GLU A 241 -35.94 7.74 -15.08
C GLU A 241 -36.48 6.29 -15.08
N ALA A 242 -35.83 5.38 -15.83
CA ALA A 242 -36.23 3.98 -15.87
C ALA A 242 -35.74 3.24 -14.62
N THR A 243 -36.62 2.45 -14.02
CA THR A 243 -36.30 1.59 -12.88
C THR A 243 -35.86 0.21 -13.34
N HIS A 244 -34.93 -0.39 -12.59
CA HIS A 244 -34.35 -1.69 -12.87
C HIS A 244 -34.32 -2.54 -11.61
N ALA A 245 -34.74 -3.80 -11.71
CA ALA A 245 -34.60 -4.78 -10.65
C ALA A 245 -33.16 -5.32 -10.64
N VAL A 246 -32.48 -5.19 -9.50
CA VAL A 246 -31.10 -5.63 -9.26
C VAL A 246 -31.09 -6.52 -8.02
N GLU A 247 -30.25 -7.56 -8.02
CA GLU A 247 -30.08 -8.43 -6.84
C GLU A 247 -29.44 -7.67 -5.69
N LYS A 248 -29.80 -8.02 -4.45
CA LYS A 248 -29.25 -7.37 -3.24
C LYS A 248 -27.72 -7.44 -3.16
N CYS A 249 -27.11 -8.52 -3.66
CA CYS A 249 -25.64 -8.68 -3.73
C CYS A 249 -24.97 -7.75 -4.75
N ASP A 250 -25.73 -7.24 -5.72
CA ASP A 250 -25.28 -6.34 -6.78
C ASP A 250 -25.59 -4.86 -6.44
N VAL A 251 -25.86 -4.58 -5.16
CA VAL A 251 -26.08 -3.24 -4.62
C VAL A 251 -25.10 -2.98 -3.46
N ILE A 252 -24.50 -1.80 -3.46
CA ILE A 252 -23.59 -1.35 -2.39
C ILE A 252 -24.10 0.01 -1.90
N PRO A 253 -24.41 0.15 -0.59
CA PRO A 253 -24.77 1.45 -0.04
C PRO A 253 -23.62 2.43 -0.22
N THR A 254 -23.90 3.66 -0.68
CA THR A 254 -22.86 4.71 -0.65
C THR A 254 -22.71 5.34 0.74
N ASN A 255 -23.57 4.96 1.68
CA ASN A 255 -23.66 5.55 3.02
C ASN A 255 -22.99 4.71 4.13
N SER A 256 -22.62 3.46 3.86
CA SER A 256 -21.84 2.63 4.78
C SER A 256 -20.35 2.74 4.42
N GLN A 257 -19.55 3.20 5.40
CA GLN A 257 -18.09 3.43 5.37
C GLN A 257 -17.60 4.86 5.16
N SER A 258 -18.08 5.76 6.02
CA SER A 258 -17.11 6.49 6.84
C SER A 258 -16.60 5.57 7.95
N ASP A 259 -15.54 4.80 7.71
CA ASP A 259 -14.74 4.20 8.78
C ASP A 259 -13.92 5.33 9.44
N SER A 260 -14.59 6.11 10.28
CA SER A 260 -14.00 6.57 11.53
C SER A 260 -14.68 5.76 12.63
N SER A 261 -13.92 4.79 13.15
CA SER A 261 -14.26 4.01 14.32
C SER A 261 -14.83 4.91 15.43
N SER A 262 -16.08 4.64 15.82
CA SER A 262 -16.73 5.24 16.96
C SER A 262 -17.60 4.18 17.63
N SER A 263 -16.96 3.30 18.41
CA SER A 263 -17.59 2.76 19.61
C SER A 263 -17.47 3.80 20.71
N ASP A 264 -18.61 4.22 21.26
CA ASP A 264 -18.88 4.23 22.70
C ASP A 264 -20.16 5.05 22.95
N GLU A 265 -21.29 4.33 22.99
CA GLU A 265 -22.49 4.77 23.68
C GLU A 265 -22.19 4.71 25.19
N GLU A 266 -22.02 5.86 25.85
CA GLU A 266 -22.10 5.91 27.31
C GLU A 266 -23.03 7.02 27.78
N SER A 267 -23.87 6.61 28.71
CA SER A 267 -24.99 7.36 29.25
C SER A 267 -24.55 8.57 30.07
N ILE A 268 -25.40 9.59 30.09
CA ILE A 268 -25.23 10.81 30.91
C ILE A 268 -25.30 10.45 32.41
N PRO A 269 -24.34 10.93 33.22
CA PRO A 269 -24.74 11.68 34.42
C PRO A 269 -24.07 13.06 34.41
N GLY A 270 -24.91 14.08 34.55
CA GLY A 270 -24.43 15.46 34.67
C GLY A 270 -23.61 15.66 35.95
N ASN A 271 -22.56 16.47 35.85
CA ASN A 271 -22.32 17.61 36.74
C ASN A 271 -21.06 18.40 36.30
N ASP A 272 -21.30 19.66 35.96
CA ASP A 272 -20.48 20.86 36.27
C ASP A 272 -18.99 20.96 35.86
N GLY A 273 -18.75 21.91 34.94
CA GLY A 273 -17.67 22.89 35.12
C GLY A 273 -16.34 22.65 34.39
N THR A 274 -16.28 23.03 33.10
CA THR A 274 -15.15 23.71 32.38
C THR A 274 -15.02 23.17 30.95
N THR A 275 -15.69 23.81 29.99
CA THR A 275 -15.60 23.49 28.56
C THR A 275 -14.25 23.92 27.98
N THR A 276 -13.35 22.97 27.77
CA THR A 276 -12.25 23.10 26.81
C THR A 276 -12.82 22.92 25.40
N GLU A 277 -13.16 24.02 24.73
CA GLU A 277 -13.64 23.97 23.35
C GLU A 277 -12.56 23.39 22.40
N ASN A 278 -12.95 22.30 21.74
CA ASN A 278 -12.20 21.59 20.70
C ASN A 278 -11.72 22.56 19.62
N VAL A 279 -10.42 22.49 19.32
CA VAL A 279 -9.69 23.52 18.55
C VAL A 279 -9.77 23.30 17.04
N ASP A 280 -10.40 22.22 16.59
CA ASP A 280 -10.50 21.81 15.17
C ASP A 280 -11.82 22.22 14.50
N GLU A 281 -12.62 23.05 15.17
CA GLU A 281 -13.97 23.39 14.73
C GLU A 281 -14.09 24.72 13.97
N LEU A 282 -12.99 25.42 13.69
CA LEU A 282 -13.03 26.77 13.10
C LEU A 282 -12.33 26.85 11.72
N PRO A 283 -12.95 27.55 10.74
CA PRO A 283 -12.34 27.82 9.44
C PRO A 283 -11.01 28.56 9.55
N ASN A 284 -10.01 28.09 8.81
CA ASN A 284 -8.65 28.63 8.86
C ASN A 284 -8.43 29.56 7.65
N TYR A 285 -8.05 30.82 7.89
CA TYR A 285 -7.71 31.74 6.81
C TYR A 285 -6.33 31.39 6.25
N LEU A 286 -6.25 30.94 5.00
CA LEU A 286 -4.97 30.63 4.34
C LEU A 286 -4.17 31.88 4.01
N TRP A 287 -4.87 33.02 3.81
CA TRP A 287 -4.25 34.29 3.49
C TRP A 287 -5.20 35.46 3.81
N LYS A 288 -4.66 36.52 4.42
CA LYS A 288 -5.31 37.84 4.58
C LYS A 288 -4.36 38.90 4.01
N PRO A 289 -4.83 39.86 3.20
CA PRO A 289 -4.00 40.99 2.80
C PRO A 289 -3.58 41.78 4.04
N SER A 290 -2.28 42.05 4.16
CA SER A 290 -1.72 42.92 5.19
C SER A 290 -2.16 44.37 4.91
N ASP A 291 -2.68 45.08 5.91
CA ASP A 291 -3.10 46.49 5.80
C ASP A 291 -1.95 47.47 5.43
N SER A 292 -0.75 46.96 5.16
CA SER A 292 0.48 47.73 5.01
C SER A 292 1.09 47.68 3.61
N GLU A 293 0.58 46.88 2.67
CA GLU A 293 1.11 46.82 1.29
C GLU A 293 0.24 47.67 0.35
N LYS A 294 0.87 48.59 -0.37
CA LYS A 294 0.14 49.49 -1.29
C LYS A 294 -0.35 48.66 -2.47
N LEU A 295 -1.65 48.66 -2.70
CA LEU A 295 -2.27 48.02 -3.86
C LEU A 295 -1.60 48.58 -5.14
N ALA A 296 -0.95 47.71 -5.92
CA ALA A 296 -0.10 47.98 -7.10
C ALA A 296 1.44 48.00 -6.93
N ASP A 297 2.02 47.57 -5.82
CA ASP A 297 3.50 47.43 -5.69
C ASP A 297 4.13 46.50 -6.76
N TRP A 298 3.37 45.55 -7.30
CA TRP A 298 3.79 44.69 -8.43
C TRP A 298 4.05 45.45 -9.74
N GLU A 299 3.57 46.69 -9.87
CA GLU A 299 3.79 47.51 -11.06
C GLU A 299 5.13 48.24 -11.08
N SER A 300 5.87 48.22 -9.98
CA SER A 300 7.28 48.66 -9.97
C SER A 300 8.14 47.87 -10.98
N HIS A 301 7.74 46.64 -11.32
CA HIS A 301 8.43 45.75 -12.24
C HIS A 301 7.75 45.60 -13.61
N THR A 302 6.66 46.34 -13.89
CA THR A 302 5.96 46.30 -15.20
C THR A 302 5.72 47.70 -15.76
N ARG A 303 5.40 47.84 -17.04
CA ARG A 303 5.21 49.15 -17.70
C ARG A 303 3.89 49.87 -17.32
N GLY A 304 3.29 49.53 -16.17
CA GLY A 304 2.08 50.17 -15.65
C GLY A 304 0.82 49.99 -16.50
N VAL A 305 0.72 48.87 -17.24
CA VAL A 305 -0.44 48.61 -18.13
C VAL A 305 -1.70 48.34 -17.30
N GLY A 306 -1.57 47.66 -16.16
CA GLY A 306 -2.68 47.30 -15.27
C GLY A 306 -3.34 48.52 -14.63
N SER A 307 -2.56 49.38 -13.96
CA SER A 307 -3.05 50.60 -13.31
C SER A 307 -3.65 51.58 -14.30
N LYS A 308 -3.06 51.69 -15.49
CA LYS A 308 -3.59 52.55 -16.56
C LYS A 308 -4.95 52.05 -17.06
N LEU A 309 -5.13 50.74 -17.17
CA LEU A 309 -6.43 50.15 -17.52
C LEU A 309 -7.45 50.33 -16.38
N MET A 310 -7.04 50.11 -15.12
CA MET A 310 -7.90 50.31 -13.97
C MET A 310 -8.37 51.77 -13.86
N ALA A 311 -7.47 52.73 -14.02
CA ALA A 311 -7.80 54.15 -14.04
C ALA A 311 -8.75 54.52 -15.19
N LEU A 312 -8.58 53.91 -16.37
CA LEU A 312 -9.49 54.09 -17.51
C LEU A 312 -10.90 53.56 -17.21
N MET A 313 -10.99 52.48 -16.43
CA MET A 313 -12.24 51.89 -15.97
C MET A 313 -12.84 52.59 -14.73
N GLY A 314 -12.25 53.72 -14.31
CA GLY A 314 -12.77 54.57 -13.23
C GLY A 314 -12.25 54.22 -11.84
N TYR A 315 -11.24 53.36 -11.71
CA TYR A 315 -10.61 53.07 -10.42
C TYR A 315 -9.82 54.29 -9.91
N LYS A 316 -10.11 54.71 -8.66
CA LYS A 316 -9.30 55.67 -7.92
C LYS A 316 -8.54 54.94 -6.83
N PRO A 317 -7.22 55.21 -6.62
CA PRO A 317 -6.45 54.55 -5.57
C PRO A 317 -7.11 54.68 -4.20
N GLY A 318 -7.44 53.54 -3.58
CA GLY A 318 -8.11 53.48 -2.28
C GLY A 318 -9.65 53.42 -2.33
N GLU A 319 -10.25 53.49 -3.52
CA GLU A 319 -11.70 53.34 -3.72
C GLU A 319 -12.04 52.08 -4.54
N GLY A 320 -13.28 51.63 -4.44
CA GLY A 320 -13.77 50.47 -5.19
C GLY A 320 -13.92 50.77 -6.68
N LEU A 321 -13.76 49.76 -7.53
CA LEU A 321 -14.07 49.88 -8.97
C LEU A 321 -15.59 50.01 -9.19
N GLY A 322 -16.05 51.06 -9.88
CA GLY A 322 -17.47 51.28 -10.19
C GLY A 322 -17.82 52.76 -10.34
N LYS A 323 -19.00 53.06 -10.89
CA LYS A 323 -19.47 54.44 -11.13
C LYS A 323 -19.62 55.25 -9.83
N ASP A 324 -20.03 54.58 -8.75
CA ASP A 324 -20.24 55.14 -7.42
C ASP A 324 -19.23 54.55 -6.39
N SER A 325 -18.08 54.09 -6.87
CA SER A 325 -17.03 53.43 -6.06
C SER A 325 -17.51 52.19 -5.29
N GLN A 326 -18.55 51.51 -5.79
CA GLN A 326 -19.19 50.36 -5.11
C GLN A 326 -18.37 49.04 -5.12
N GLY A 327 -17.25 49.01 -5.83
CA GLY A 327 -16.40 47.82 -5.90
C GLY A 327 -15.71 47.51 -4.57
N ARG A 328 -15.28 46.26 -4.38
CA ARG A 328 -14.55 45.89 -3.16
C ARG A 328 -13.12 46.43 -3.21
N VAL A 329 -12.75 47.24 -2.21
CA VAL A 329 -11.40 47.82 -2.07
C VAL A 329 -10.39 46.77 -1.61
N GLU A 330 -10.80 45.88 -0.71
CA GLU A 330 -9.92 44.86 -0.14
C GLU A 330 -9.92 43.56 -0.97
N PRO A 331 -8.76 42.91 -1.16
CA PRO A 331 -8.68 41.59 -1.77
C PRO A 331 -9.54 40.55 -1.04
N VAL A 332 -10.08 39.54 -1.75
CA VAL A 332 -10.86 38.46 -1.12
C VAL A 332 -9.89 37.65 -0.23
N PRO A 333 -10.17 37.46 1.06
CA PRO A 333 -9.41 36.50 1.86
C PRO A 333 -9.74 35.07 1.42
N ILE A 334 -8.72 34.20 1.39
CA ILE A 334 -8.89 32.79 1.05
C ILE A 334 -9.17 32.02 2.35
N LEU A 335 -10.40 31.52 2.49
CA LEU A 335 -10.83 30.75 3.65
C LEU A 335 -10.74 29.24 3.33
N LYS A 336 -9.93 28.48 4.08
CA LYS A 336 -9.99 27.02 4.05
C LYS A 336 -11.03 26.56 5.06
N LEU A 337 -12.12 26.02 4.52
CA LEU A 337 -13.16 25.39 5.32
C LEU A 337 -12.68 24.01 5.79
N PRO A 338 -13.09 23.56 6.99
CA PRO A 338 -12.81 22.20 7.43
C PRO A 338 -13.51 21.19 6.50
N PRO A 339 -12.84 20.10 6.09
CA PRO A 339 -13.44 19.07 5.24
C PRO A 339 -14.60 18.37 5.96
N GLY A 340 -15.59 17.88 5.20
CA GLY A 340 -16.69 17.07 5.72
C GLY A 340 -17.82 17.82 6.45
N LYS A 341 -17.91 19.16 6.35
CA LYS A 341 -19.00 19.94 6.98
C LYS A 341 -19.85 20.68 5.95
N SER A 342 -21.17 20.64 6.13
CA SER A 342 -22.12 21.37 5.29
C SER A 342 -21.94 22.89 5.44
N LEU A 343 -22.29 23.62 4.37
CA LEU A 343 -22.17 25.08 4.29
C LEU A 343 -23.04 25.77 5.36
N ASP A 344 -24.18 25.18 5.68
CA ASP A 344 -25.09 25.64 6.73
C ASP A 344 -24.47 25.49 8.12
N ARG A 345 -23.82 24.35 8.41
CA ARG A 345 -23.08 24.15 9.67
C ARG A 345 -21.97 25.19 9.79
N ILE A 346 -21.22 25.45 8.72
CA ILE A 346 -20.14 26.45 8.71
C ILE A 346 -20.67 27.86 8.97
N MET A 347 -21.81 28.23 8.38
CA MET A 347 -22.46 29.52 8.63
C MET A 347 -22.96 29.65 10.07
N GLU A 348 -23.50 28.58 10.65
CA GLU A 348 -23.90 28.51 12.06
C GLU A 348 -22.68 28.67 12.98
N LEU A 349 -21.56 27.99 12.67
CA LEU A 349 -20.30 28.10 13.40
C LEU A 349 -19.69 29.50 13.30
N LYS A 350 -19.91 30.21 12.19
CA LYS A 350 -19.50 31.62 12.01
C LYS A 350 -20.39 32.58 12.81
N ARG A 351 -21.69 32.31 12.86
CA ARG A 351 -22.67 33.12 13.61
C ARG A 351 -22.45 33.04 15.12
N ARG A 352 -22.16 31.85 15.65
CA ARG A 352 -21.86 31.64 17.08
C ARG A 352 -20.56 32.33 17.54
N THR A 353 -19.55 32.43 16.67
CA THR A 353 -18.22 32.92 17.04
C THR A 353 -18.18 34.45 17.14
N GLY A 354 -19.13 35.14 16.49
CA GLY A 354 -19.18 36.58 16.41
C GLY A 354 -18.00 37.18 15.63
N ASN A 355 -18.17 38.36 15.07
CA ASN A 355 -17.13 39.08 14.31
C ASN A 355 -15.97 39.60 15.20
N LYS A 356 -15.48 38.81 16.16
CA LYS A 356 -14.21 39.08 16.83
C LYS A 356 -13.11 38.50 15.96
N ASP A 357 -12.11 39.31 15.64
CA ASP A 357 -10.96 38.90 14.82
C ASP A 357 -10.34 37.61 15.39
N MET A 358 -10.56 36.51 14.67
CA MET A 358 -10.18 35.13 15.01
C MET A 358 -8.68 35.01 15.34
N PHE A 359 -7.86 35.90 14.79
CA PHE A 359 -6.41 35.94 14.95
C PHE A 359 -5.96 36.37 16.35
N ASP A 360 -6.68 37.27 17.01
CA ASP A 360 -6.33 37.72 18.36
C ASP A 360 -6.59 36.63 19.39
N VAL A 361 -7.60 35.79 19.15
CA VAL A 361 -7.91 34.62 19.98
C VAL A 361 -6.77 33.59 19.92
N LEU A 362 -6.21 33.35 18.72
CA LEU A 362 -5.07 32.44 18.52
C LEU A 362 -3.79 32.97 19.17
N LYS A 363 -3.47 34.26 19.01
CA LYS A 363 -2.27 34.89 19.57
C LYS A 363 -2.30 34.96 21.10
N LYS A 364 -3.49 35.16 21.70
CA LYS A 364 -3.69 35.08 23.15
C LYS A 364 -3.54 33.65 23.68
N LYS A 365 -3.95 32.64 22.91
CA LYS A 365 -3.86 31.22 23.26
C LYS A 365 -2.43 30.68 23.18
N GLU A 366 -1.63 31.13 22.20
CA GLU A 366 -0.21 30.78 22.07
C GLU A 366 0.62 31.28 23.28
N LYS A 367 0.30 32.49 23.75
CA LYS A 367 0.91 33.08 24.95
C LYS A 367 0.55 32.35 26.26
N HIS A 368 -0.61 31.68 26.31
CA HIS A 368 -1.02 30.82 27.43
C HIS A 368 -0.41 29.41 27.34
N LYS A 369 -0.24 28.85 26.13
CA LYS A 369 0.42 27.55 25.90
C LYS A 369 1.89 27.55 26.34
N LEU A 370 2.62 28.64 26.08
CA LEU A 370 4.02 28.82 26.50
C LEU A 370 4.20 28.95 28.02
N LYS A 371 3.17 29.39 28.77
CA LYS A 371 3.21 29.45 30.24
C LYS A 371 2.83 28.12 30.90
N ALA A 372 1.93 27.35 30.28
CA ALA A 372 1.47 26.05 30.79
C ALA A 372 2.51 24.92 30.63
N ALA A 373 3.48 25.05 29.71
CA ALA A 373 4.54 24.06 29.47
C ALA A 373 5.65 24.01 30.55
N SER A 374 5.56 24.82 31.62
CA SER A 374 6.55 24.85 32.72
C SER A 374 6.08 24.19 34.03
N GLY A 375 4.87 23.62 34.08
CA GLY A 375 4.32 22.95 35.26
C GLY A 375 4.14 21.44 35.06
N SER A 376 4.77 20.65 35.94
CA SER A 376 4.86 19.19 35.97
C SER A 376 3.61 18.38 35.62
N ARG A 377 3.77 17.32 34.80
CA ARG A 377 3.16 16.00 35.06
C ARG A 377 3.88 14.88 34.30
N ALA A 378 4.26 13.85 35.05
CA ALA A 378 4.98 12.66 34.59
C ALA A 378 4.19 11.87 33.55
N LYS A 379 4.88 11.38 32.51
CA LYS A 379 4.35 10.43 31.53
C LYS A 379 4.97 9.06 31.78
N SER A 380 4.13 8.02 31.74
CA SER A 380 4.52 6.62 31.64
C SER A 380 5.49 6.40 30.48
N ALA A 381 6.44 5.49 30.69
CA ALA A 381 7.55 5.25 29.78
C ALA A 381 7.05 4.63 28.47
N ASP A 382 7.14 5.42 27.41
CA ASP A 382 6.86 5.02 26.04
C ASP A 382 7.99 4.13 25.52
N LEU A 383 7.68 3.01 24.87
CA LEU A 383 8.64 2.05 24.27
C LEU A 383 9.69 2.74 23.38
N PHE A 384 9.31 3.87 22.77
CA PHE A 384 10.18 4.73 21.98
C PHE A 384 11.24 5.48 22.81
N THR A 385 11.00 5.77 24.09
CA THR A 385 12.05 6.31 24.98
C THR A 385 13.09 5.26 25.38
N TYR A 386 12.71 3.99 25.44
CA TYR A 386 13.65 2.89 25.70
C TYR A 386 14.54 2.61 24.48
N LEU A 387 13.95 2.55 23.27
CA LEU A 387 14.68 2.44 22.00
C LEU A 387 15.65 3.61 21.78
N ASN A 388 15.23 4.83 22.08
CA ASN A 388 16.09 6.02 21.99
C ASN A 388 17.22 6.04 23.03
N LYS A 389 17.05 5.37 24.17
CA LYS A 389 18.07 5.26 25.22
C LYS A 389 19.07 4.14 24.93
N SER A 390 18.60 3.04 24.34
CA SER A 390 19.44 1.89 23.97
C SER A 390 20.21 2.09 22.66
N LEU A 391 19.78 3.00 21.79
CA LEU A 391 20.47 3.34 20.53
C LEU A 391 21.26 4.67 20.59
N GLY A 392 21.39 5.29 21.76
CA GLY A 392 21.78 6.70 21.92
C GLY A 392 23.03 6.99 22.76
N HIS A 393 24.18 6.37 22.49
CA HIS A 393 25.48 6.94 22.86
C HIS A 393 26.28 7.29 21.60
N GLY A 394 25.93 8.44 20.99
CA GLY A 394 26.77 9.03 19.95
C GLY A 394 26.09 10.05 19.06
N ARG A 395 26.14 11.32 19.47
CA ARG A 395 25.91 12.56 18.70
C ARG A 395 24.47 12.88 18.24
N LYS A 396 24.01 14.04 18.73
CA LYS A 396 22.82 14.78 18.30
C LYS A 396 22.88 15.09 16.79
N VAL A 397 21.79 14.82 16.07
CA VAL A 397 21.50 15.39 14.74
C VAL A 397 20.18 16.13 14.84
N ASP A 398 20.19 17.37 14.35
CA ASP A 398 19.13 18.37 14.41
C ASP A 398 18.11 18.15 13.28
N MET A 399 16.82 18.12 13.61
CA MET A 399 15.73 17.69 12.71
C MET A 399 15.02 18.88 12.06
N THR A 400 15.79 19.74 11.38
CA THR A 400 15.25 20.86 10.59
C THR A 400 16.04 21.05 9.28
N SER A 401 15.90 20.12 8.34
CA SER A 401 16.45 20.31 6.98
C SER A 401 15.76 19.51 5.87
N TYR A 402 14.42 19.42 5.85
CA TYR A 402 13.68 18.83 4.72
C TYR A 402 13.24 19.84 3.65
N ARG A 403 13.84 21.03 3.62
CA ARG A 403 13.66 21.98 2.51
C ARG A 403 14.92 22.80 2.24
N LYS A 404 15.94 22.18 1.64
CA LYS A 404 16.88 22.90 0.78
C LYS A 404 17.66 21.96 -0.12
N GLN A 405 17.51 22.23 -1.41
CA GLN A 405 18.43 22.01 -2.52
C GLN A 405 19.74 21.29 -2.18
N THR A 406 19.94 20.18 -2.87
CA THR A 406 21.17 19.41 -2.96
C THR A 406 22.39 20.30 -3.16
N THR A 407 23.15 20.49 -2.08
CA THR A 407 24.58 20.78 -2.14
C THR A 407 25.32 19.61 -1.50
N PRO A 408 26.49 19.22 -2.02
CA PRO A 408 27.15 17.98 -1.64
C PRO A 408 27.86 18.14 -0.30
N GLY A 409 27.47 17.34 0.69
CA GLY A 409 28.07 17.37 2.02
C GLY A 409 27.76 16.16 2.88
N LYS A 410 28.63 15.15 2.78
CA LYS A 410 28.97 14.12 3.79
C LYS A 410 28.03 12.92 3.96
N SER A 411 27.75 12.21 2.87
CA SER A 411 27.78 10.74 2.92
C SER A 411 29.24 10.26 2.85
N ALA A 412 29.54 9.09 3.43
CA ALA A 412 30.89 8.51 3.38
C ALA A 412 31.41 8.44 1.94
N PRO A 413 32.71 8.70 1.69
CA PRO A 413 33.23 8.79 0.33
C PRO A 413 33.08 7.45 -0.39
N SER A 414 32.41 7.47 -1.55
CA SER A 414 32.32 6.34 -2.49
C SER A 414 33.70 5.96 -3.03
N VAL A 415 34.61 6.93 -3.12
CA VAL A 415 36.00 6.74 -3.54
C VAL A 415 36.91 6.58 -2.33
N ILE A 416 37.59 5.44 -2.21
CA ILE A 416 38.45 5.13 -1.05
C ILE A 416 39.87 4.81 -1.49
N SER A 417 40.83 5.34 -0.73
CA SER A 417 42.26 5.13 -0.96
C SER A 417 42.73 3.74 -0.49
N LYS A 418 43.73 3.17 -1.19
CA LYS A 418 44.40 1.88 -0.86
C LYS A 418 44.70 1.68 0.62
N HIS A 419 45.18 2.72 1.29
CA HIS A 419 45.62 2.66 2.69
C HIS A 419 44.45 2.57 3.70
N GLN A 420 43.24 2.93 3.30
CA GLN A 420 42.05 2.83 4.13
C GLN A 420 41.36 1.47 3.99
N LEU A 421 41.66 0.71 2.93
CA LEU A 421 41.07 -0.61 2.66
C LEU A 421 41.68 -1.72 3.54
N SER A 422 42.98 -1.63 3.85
CA SER A 422 43.65 -2.63 4.68
C SER A 422 43.15 -2.65 6.14
N LYS A 423 42.70 -1.51 6.66
CA LYS A 423 42.22 -1.34 8.06
C LYS A 423 40.76 -1.73 8.27
N LYS A 424 40.00 -1.93 7.18
CA LYS A 424 38.56 -2.20 7.23
C LYS A 424 38.27 -3.70 7.37
N SER A 425 37.17 -4.03 8.05
CA SER A 425 36.66 -5.41 8.19
C SER A 425 36.03 -5.92 6.88
N ASP A 426 36.00 -7.23 6.67
CA ASP A 426 35.45 -7.84 5.43
C ASP A 426 33.99 -7.45 5.18
N LYS A 427 33.16 -7.42 6.23
CA LYS A 427 31.76 -6.94 6.13
C LYS A 427 31.70 -5.49 5.62
N SER A 428 32.60 -4.64 6.09
CA SER A 428 32.65 -3.23 5.66
C SER A 428 33.20 -3.04 4.24
N ILE A 429 33.99 -3.99 3.74
CA ILE A 429 34.43 -4.01 2.33
C ILE A 429 33.29 -4.46 1.43
N ASN A 430 32.55 -5.50 1.79
CA ASN A 430 31.40 -5.96 1.02
C ASN A 430 30.31 -4.88 0.90
N ILE A 431 29.97 -4.22 2.02
CA ILE A 431 29.05 -3.08 2.01
C ILE A 431 29.57 -1.95 1.11
N GLN A 432 30.87 -1.72 1.10
CA GLN A 432 31.45 -0.68 0.28
C GLN A 432 31.48 -1.04 -1.21
N VAL A 433 31.73 -2.30 -1.56
CA VAL A 433 31.61 -2.81 -2.95
C VAL A 433 30.20 -2.54 -3.46
N MET A 434 29.17 -2.93 -2.70
CA MET A 434 27.77 -2.69 -3.04
C MET A 434 27.49 -1.19 -3.25
N LYS A 435 27.92 -0.33 -2.32
CA LYS A 435 27.75 1.13 -2.46
C LYS A 435 28.45 1.70 -3.69
N THR A 436 29.64 1.22 -4.01
CA THR A 436 30.36 1.67 -5.21
C THR A 436 29.71 1.20 -6.50
N GLU A 437 29.07 0.02 -6.50
CA GLU A 437 28.34 -0.54 -7.63
C GLU A 437 27.01 0.19 -7.88
N GLU A 438 26.26 0.50 -6.81
CA GLU A 438 25.05 1.32 -6.91
C GLU A 438 25.37 2.72 -7.47
N GLU A 439 26.42 3.36 -6.96
CA GLU A 439 26.89 4.66 -7.47
C GLU A 439 27.38 4.56 -8.91
N LEU A 440 27.98 3.44 -9.33
CA LEU A 440 28.38 3.20 -10.71
C LEU A 440 27.16 3.21 -11.64
N SER A 441 26.14 2.42 -11.29
CA SER A 441 24.88 2.34 -12.05
C SER A 441 24.18 3.69 -12.11
N ARG A 442 24.16 4.44 -11.00
CA ARG A 442 23.55 5.78 -10.91
C ARG A 442 24.22 6.77 -11.86
N VAL A 443 25.55 6.82 -11.87
CA VAL A 443 26.32 7.74 -12.72
C VAL A 443 26.23 7.35 -14.19
N GLU A 444 26.21 6.05 -14.51
CA GLU A 444 26.02 5.55 -15.88
C GLU A 444 24.66 5.97 -16.44
N LYS A 445 23.57 5.82 -15.66
CA LYS A 445 22.24 6.31 -16.02
C LYS A 445 22.21 7.82 -16.20
N GLU A 446 22.90 8.58 -15.35
CA GLU A 446 22.98 10.05 -15.48
C GLU A 446 23.71 10.46 -16.78
N ILE A 447 24.79 9.76 -17.15
CA ILE A 447 25.51 10.00 -18.40
C ILE A 447 24.61 9.74 -19.61
N ILE A 448 23.85 8.64 -19.61
CA ILE A 448 22.88 8.33 -20.68
C ILE A 448 21.84 9.45 -20.79
N SER A 449 21.28 9.90 -19.66
CA SER A 449 20.31 11.00 -19.63
C SER A 449 20.90 12.32 -20.15
N ILE A 450 22.15 12.64 -19.80
CA ILE A 450 22.83 13.86 -20.29
C ILE A 450 23.08 13.76 -21.80
N LYS A 451 23.50 12.59 -22.31
CA LYS A 451 23.71 12.36 -23.76
C LYS A 451 22.43 12.53 -24.56
N GLN A 452 21.30 12.01 -24.07
CA GLN A 452 20.00 12.18 -24.72
C GLN A 452 19.58 13.67 -24.78
N ARG A 453 19.79 14.42 -23.69
CA ARG A 453 19.51 15.88 -23.66
C ARG A 453 20.44 16.65 -24.60
N LEU A 454 21.68 16.21 -24.76
CA LEU A 454 22.62 16.79 -25.72
C LEU A 454 22.12 16.60 -27.15
N GLU A 455 21.68 15.40 -27.52
CA GLU A 455 21.16 15.11 -28.86
C GLU A 455 19.95 15.99 -29.23
N ILE A 456 19.04 16.20 -28.26
CA ILE A 456 17.87 17.07 -28.44
C ILE A 456 18.29 18.54 -28.59
N ASN A 457 19.21 19.04 -27.76
CA ASN A 457 19.63 20.44 -27.79
C ASN A 457 20.52 20.77 -28.99
N VAL A 458 21.32 19.81 -29.47
CA VAL A 458 22.06 19.93 -30.74
C VAL A 458 21.08 20.08 -31.90
N SER A 459 20.02 19.26 -31.93
CA SER A 459 18.97 19.34 -32.95
C SER A 459 18.23 20.68 -32.93
N ARG A 460 18.06 21.29 -31.75
CA ARG A 460 17.41 22.59 -31.54
C ARG A 460 18.33 23.81 -31.71
N ARG A 461 19.61 23.61 -32.05
CA ARG A 461 20.63 24.66 -32.25
C ARG A 461 20.83 25.60 -31.04
N ASP A 462 20.60 25.11 -29.82
CA ASP A 462 20.88 25.88 -28.59
C ASP A 462 22.37 25.75 -28.20
N ALA A 463 23.20 26.68 -28.67
CA ALA A 463 24.64 26.69 -28.42
C ALA A 463 25.00 26.87 -26.93
N GLY A 464 24.14 27.48 -26.13
CA GLY A 464 24.36 27.69 -24.69
C GLY A 464 24.11 26.42 -23.90
N GLY A 465 22.96 25.78 -24.15
CA GLY A 465 22.59 24.50 -23.54
C GLY A 465 23.57 23.37 -23.88
N VAL A 466 24.05 23.32 -25.13
CA VAL A 466 25.04 22.31 -25.55
C VAL A 466 26.36 22.47 -24.79
N LYS A 467 26.90 23.69 -24.62
CA LYS A 467 28.16 23.90 -23.88
C LYS A 467 28.05 23.50 -22.40
N HIS A 468 26.93 23.81 -21.76
CA HIS A 468 26.72 23.46 -20.36
C HIS A 468 26.59 21.94 -20.16
N LEU A 469 25.83 21.28 -21.04
CA LEU A 469 25.62 19.84 -20.98
C LEU A 469 26.89 19.05 -21.34
N THR A 470 27.72 19.53 -22.28
CA THR A 470 29.02 18.89 -22.56
C THR A 470 29.97 19.03 -21.38
N GLU A 471 30.02 20.19 -20.71
CA GLU A 471 30.83 20.34 -19.51
C GLU A 471 30.36 19.40 -18.39
N LYS A 472 29.04 19.27 -18.20
CA LYS A 472 28.45 18.33 -17.23
C LYS A 472 28.76 16.88 -17.59
N LEU A 473 28.70 16.52 -18.88
CA LEU A 473 29.06 15.20 -19.38
C LEU A 473 30.52 14.87 -19.06
N THR A 474 31.47 15.77 -19.36
CA THR A 474 32.90 15.52 -19.06
C THR A 474 33.18 15.37 -17.56
N LYS A 475 32.43 16.07 -16.70
CA LYS A 475 32.56 15.92 -15.24
C LYS A 475 32.03 14.56 -14.77
N ALA A 476 30.88 14.13 -15.29
CA ALA A 476 30.31 12.82 -14.98
C ALA A 476 31.21 11.67 -15.48
N GLU A 477 31.77 11.77 -16.68
CA GLU A 477 32.70 10.78 -17.26
C GLU A 477 33.98 10.64 -16.44
N ARG A 478 34.60 11.76 -15.99
CA ARG A 478 35.77 11.70 -15.09
C ARG A 478 35.45 11.09 -13.73
N TYR A 479 34.25 11.34 -13.21
CA TYR A 479 33.81 10.75 -11.95
C TYR A 479 33.60 9.24 -12.11
N LEU A 480 32.97 8.79 -13.19
CA LEU A 480 32.83 7.37 -13.53
C LEU A 480 34.21 6.70 -13.65
N GLU A 481 35.19 7.33 -14.30
CA GLU A 481 36.55 6.78 -14.42
C GLU A 481 37.23 6.64 -13.04
N THR A 482 36.97 7.58 -12.14
CA THR A 482 37.50 7.52 -10.77
C THR A 482 36.81 6.41 -9.96
N LEU A 483 35.50 6.28 -10.12
CA LEU A 483 34.69 5.30 -9.42
C LEU A 483 35.00 3.87 -9.91
N THR A 484 35.13 3.65 -11.21
CA THR A 484 35.55 2.36 -11.80
C THR A 484 36.94 1.93 -11.33
N LYS A 485 37.91 2.87 -11.21
CA LYS A 485 39.23 2.58 -10.63
C LYS A 485 39.10 2.12 -9.17
N SER A 486 38.25 2.78 -8.38
CA SER A 486 37.99 2.41 -6.99
C SER A 486 37.24 1.06 -6.85
N TYR A 487 36.33 0.75 -7.77
CA TYR A 487 35.62 -0.53 -7.83
C TYR A 487 36.57 -1.70 -8.12
N ARG A 488 37.43 -1.56 -9.13
CA ARG A 488 38.46 -2.58 -9.46
C ARG A 488 39.42 -2.83 -8.30
N GLU A 489 39.81 -1.76 -7.60
CA GLU A 489 40.64 -1.82 -6.41
C GLU A 489 39.97 -2.62 -5.28
N LEU A 490 38.70 -2.32 -4.99
CA LEU A 490 37.90 -3.01 -3.99
C LEU A 490 37.75 -4.50 -4.32
N HIS A 491 37.42 -4.82 -5.57
CA HIS A 491 37.26 -6.19 -6.03
C HIS A 491 38.57 -6.99 -5.96
N ARG A 492 39.71 -6.37 -6.35
CA ARG A 492 41.04 -6.98 -6.21
C ARG A 492 41.36 -7.28 -4.74
N HIS A 493 41.04 -6.36 -3.83
CA HIS A 493 41.30 -6.54 -2.41
C HIS A 493 40.39 -7.58 -1.75
N LYS A 494 39.11 -7.67 -2.18
CA LYS A 494 38.19 -8.74 -1.79
C LYS A 494 38.74 -10.12 -2.18
N GLY A 495 39.14 -10.29 -3.44
CA GLY A 495 39.74 -11.54 -3.92
C GLY A 495 41.04 -11.93 -3.21
N GLN A 496 41.89 -10.95 -2.88
CA GLN A 496 43.11 -11.21 -2.07
C GLN A 496 42.80 -11.72 -0.66
N ARG A 497 41.73 -11.23 -0.02
CA ARG A 497 41.32 -11.69 1.31
C ARG A 497 40.66 -13.06 1.28
N GLU A 498 39.81 -13.32 0.30
CA GLU A 498 39.22 -14.64 0.08
C GLU A 498 40.29 -15.71 -0.21
N GLY A 499 41.29 -15.37 -1.03
CA GLY A 499 42.44 -16.24 -1.28
C GLY A 499 43.24 -16.55 -0.01
N ARG A 500 43.46 -15.54 0.85
CA ARG A 500 44.14 -15.75 2.15
C ARG A 500 43.33 -16.62 3.11
N LYS A 501 42.00 -16.47 3.14
CA LYS A 501 41.12 -17.34 3.94
C LYS A 501 41.17 -18.79 3.47
N LYS A 502 41.13 -19.01 2.16
CA LYS A 502 41.25 -20.36 1.58
C LYS A 502 42.60 -21.02 1.91
N LEU A 503 43.66 -20.23 2.02
CA LEU A 503 45.00 -20.69 2.40
C LEU A 503 45.20 -20.88 3.92
N SER A 504 44.31 -20.36 4.76
CA SER A 504 44.40 -20.49 6.23
C SER A 504 43.48 -21.56 6.83
N ILE A 505 42.74 -22.28 5.98
CA ILE A 505 41.83 -23.38 6.36
C ILE A 505 42.54 -24.75 6.26
N PHE A 506 43.76 -24.76 5.72
CA PHE A 506 44.73 -25.88 5.79
C PHE A 506 45.82 -25.54 6.80
#